data_AF-A0A354F0T0-F1
#
_entry.id   AF-A0A354F0T0-F1
#
_cell.length_a   1.000
_cell.length_b   1.000
_cell.length_c   1.000
_cell.angle_alpha   90.00
_cell.angle_beta   90.00
_cell.angle_gamma   90.00
#
_symmetry.space_group_name_H-M   'P 1'
#
loop_
_entity.id
_entity.type
_entity.pdbx_description
1 polymer ?
#
loop_
_entity_poly.entity_id
_entity_poly.type
_entity_poly.pdbx_seq_one_letter_code
_entity_poly.pdbx_strand_id
1 'polypeptide(L)'
;MRSHYCTNVNESMVDTSVTVCGWVHNRRDHGGVIFLDIRDSSGMIQVVYEPEAPAVFSQAETLRHEHVVRVTGIVRLRPCGMINDKMATGRIELLGTQLDILNQAETPPFLPDEHQVVNEDLRYRYRYLDLRRRDMQHKLKLRHHLTQCIRTYLNAQDFLDIETPMLTKATPEGARDYLVPSRVHPGEFYALPQSP
;
A
#
# COMPACT_ATOMS: atom_id res chain seq x y z
N MET A 1 1.70 -18.19 0.68
CA MET A 1 2.18 -17.33 -0.43
C MET A 1 3.20 -16.31 0.04
N ARG A 2 2.88 -15.49 1.05
CA ARG A 2 3.83 -14.62 1.76
C ARG A 2 4.20 -15.25 3.10
N SER A 3 5.44 -15.10 3.54
CA SER A 3 5.90 -15.49 4.88
C SER A 3 5.91 -14.30 5.85
N HIS A 4 6.43 -13.15 5.40
CA HIS A 4 6.60 -11.95 6.20
C HIS A 4 6.22 -10.72 5.37
N TYR A 5 5.76 -9.68 6.07
CA TYR A 5 5.72 -8.33 5.50
C TYR A 5 7.13 -7.76 5.40
N CYS A 6 7.35 -6.84 4.47
CA CYS A 6 8.66 -6.29 4.15
C CYS A 6 9.39 -5.76 5.40
N THR A 7 8.74 -4.93 6.21
CA THR A 7 9.37 -4.36 7.43
C THR A 7 9.31 -5.25 8.66
N ASN A 8 8.74 -6.45 8.55
CA ASN A 8 8.75 -7.42 9.64
C ASN A 8 9.99 -8.32 9.59
N VAL A 9 10.76 -8.27 8.50
CA VAL A 9 12.07 -8.93 8.41
C VAL A 9 13.10 -8.05 9.12
N ASN A 10 13.91 -8.66 9.99
CA ASN A 10 14.89 -7.96 10.81
C ASN A 10 16.19 -8.78 10.97
N GLU A 11 17.16 -8.24 11.70
CA GLU A 11 18.47 -8.83 11.92
C GLU A 11 18.44 -10.18 12.65
N SER A 12 17.38 -10.49 13.42
CA SER A 12 17.26 -11.80 14.08
C SER A 12 16.93 -12.93 13.10
N MET A 13 16.61 -12.59 11.85
CA MET A 13 16.24 -13.52 10.78
C MET A 13 17.38 -13.74 9.78
N VAL A 14 18.60 -13.26 10.05
CA VAL A 14 19.78 -13.49 9.19
C VAL A 14 19.97 -14.99 8.95
N ASP A 15 20.36 -15.34 7.72
CA ASP A 15 20.54 -16.70 7.20
C ASP A 15 19.24 -17.52 7.09
N THR A 16 18.07 -16.92 7.33
CA THR A 16 16.78 -17.59 7.11
C THR A 16 16.20 -17.26 5.75
N SER A 17 15.48 -18.22 5.18
CA SER A 17 14.73 -18.01 3.93
C SER A 17 13.38 -17.37 4.23
N VAL A 18 13.09 -16.25 3.57
CA VAL A 18 11.81 -15.54 3.68
C VAL A 18 11.24 -15.25 2.31
N THR A 19 9.92 -15.35 2.22
CA THR A 19 9.13 -14.93 1.06
C THR A 19 8.37 -13.65 1.37
N VAL A 20 8.57 -12.62 0.57
CA VAL A 20 7.81 -11.35 0.59
C VAL A 20 7.00 -11.20 -0.69
N CYS A 21 5.91 -10.44 -0.64
CA CYS A 21 5.13 -10.10 -1.83
C CYS A 21 4.76 -8.63 -1.80
N GLY A 22 4.94 -7.93 -2.91
CA GLY A 22 4.72 -6.48 -2.97
C GLY A 22 4.86 -5.91 -4.36
N TRP A 23 5.03 -4.60 -4.43
CA TRP A 23 5.26 -3.84 -5.64
C TRP A 23 6.74 -3.49 -5.78
N VAL A 24 7.27 -3.55 -6.99
CA VAL A 24 8.60 -3.02 -7.30
C VAL A 24 8.54 -1.48 -7.19
N HIS A 25 9.10 -0.92 -6.13
CA HIS A 25 9.13 0.52 -5.93
C HIS A 25 10.25 1.17 -6.75
N ASN A 26 11.46 0.62 -6.66
CA ASN A 26 12.62 1.05 -7.44
C ASN A 26 13.39 -0.17 -7.97
N ARG A 27 14.03 0.01 -9.11
CA ARG A 27 14.97 -0.93 -9.72
C ARG A 27 16.26 -0.19 -10.04
N ARG A 28 17.39 -0.72 -9.57
CA ARG A 28 18.73 -0.20 -9.84
C ARG A 28 19.57 -1.34 -10.41
N ASP A 29 20.17 -1.10 -11.56
CA ASP A 29 20.93 -2.09 -12.31
C ASP A 29 22.35 -1.56 -12.52
N HIS A 30 23.33 -2.30 -11.98
CA HIS A 30 24.75 -1.97 -12.09
C HIS A 30 25.50 -2.93 -13.02
N GLY A 31 24.80 -3.68 -13.87
CA GLY A 31 25.35 -4.63 -14.85
C GLY A 31 25.87 -5.94 -14.25
N GLY A 32 26.43 -5.90 -13.03
CA GLY A 32 26.87 -7.07 -12.28
C GLY A 32 26.01 -7.42 -11.07
N VAL A 33 25.05 -6.58 -10.70
CA VAL A 33 24.12 -6.76 -9.56
C VAL A 33 22.84 -5.96 -9.84
N ILE A 34 21.68 -6.54 -9.54
CA ILE A 34 20.39 -5.84 -9.60
C ILE A 34 19.85 -5.65 -8.18
N PHE A 35 19.49 -4.42 -7.85
CA PHE A 35 18.82 -4.06 -6.61
C PHE A 35 17.37 -3.70 -6.88
N LEU A 36 16.46 -4.33 -6.16
CA LEU A 36 15.04 -3.99 -6.16
C LEU A 36 14.62 -3.53 -4.77
N ASP A 37 13.88 -2.44 -4.71
CA ASP A 37 13.17 -2.09 -3.49
C ASP A 37 11.73 -2.60 -3.63
N ILE A 38 11.37 -3.60 -2.83
CA ILE A 38 10.02 -4.17 -2.80
C ILE A 38 9.23 -3.48 -1.70
N ARG A 39 8.05 -2.94 -2.06
CA ARG A 39 7.15 -2.22 -1.16
C ARG A 39 5.89 -3.01 -0.90
N ASP A 40 5.44 -3.04 0.34
CA ASP A 40 4.10 -3.47 0.72
C ASP A 40 3.45 -2.47 1.70
N SER A 41 2.37 -2.86 2.38
CA SER A 41 1.68 -1.99 3.33
C SER A 41 2.47 -1.71 4.61
N SER A 42 3.50 -2.50 4.92
CA SER A 42 4.35 -2.33 6.11
C SER A 42 5.50 -1.35 5.84
N GLY A 43 6.02 -1.36 4.61
CA GLY A 43 7.10 -0.48 4.16
C GLY A 43 7.89 -1.15 3.03
N MET A 44 9.20 -0.99 3.06
CA MET A 44 10.08 -1.45 1.97
C MET A 44 11.18 -2.38 2.47
N ILE A 45 11.63 -3.29 1.61
CA ILE A 45 12.80 -4.13 1.79
C ILE A 45 13.62 -4.18 0.49
N GLN A 46 14.94 -4.21 0.61
CA GLN A 46 15.84 -4.36 -0.54
C GLN A 46 16.06 -5.83 -0.84
N VAL A 47 15.95 -6.18 -2.13
CA VAL A 47 16.28 -7.48 -2.68
C VAL A 47 17.44 -7.30 -3.65
N VAL A 48 18.43 -8.17 -3.55
CA VAL A 48 19.62 -8.19 -4.39
C VAL A 48 19.62 -9.48 -5.21
N TYR A 49 19.85 -9.34 -6.51
CA TYR A 49 20.10 -10.46 -7.42
C TYR A 49 21.52 -10.39 -7.97
N GLU A 50 22.24 -11.49 -7.82
CA GLU A 50 23.62 -11.68 -8.28
C GLU A 50 23.64 -12.59 -9.53
N PRO A 51 24.64 -12.44 -10.41
CA PRO A 51 24.68 -13.11 -11.72
C PRO A 51 24.93 -14.62 -11.62
N GLU A 52 25.32 -15.11 -10.43
CA GLU A 52 25.51 -16.53 -10.13
C GLU A 52 24.22 -17.36 -10.32
N ALA A 53 23.06 -16.71 -10.26
CA ALA A 53 21.74 -17.31 -10.53
C ALA A 53 21.13 -16.75 -11.83
N PRO A 54 21.64 -17.12 -13.02
CA PRO A 54 21.33 -16.43 -14.28
C PRO A 54 19.84 -16.47 -14.65
N ALA A 55 19.13 -17.57 -14.36
CA ALA A 55 17.71 -17.69 -14.66
C ALA A 55 16.85 -16.66 -13.90
N VAL A 56 17.15 -16.41 -12.63
CA VAL A 56 16.43 -15.45 -11.80
C VAL A 56 16.89 -14.02 -12.11
N PHE A 57 18.18 -13.85 -12.39
CA PHE A 57 18.75 -12.58 -12.81
C PHE A 57 18.09 -12.03 -14.08
N SER A 58 17.95 -12.86 -15.13
CA SER A 58 17.27 -12.45 -16.36
C SER A 58 15.79 -12.11 -16.14
N GLN A 59 15.10 -12.75 -15.19
CA GLN A 59 13.74 -12.33 -14.83
C GLN A 59 13.72 -10.98 -14.13
N ALA A 60 14.67 -10.73 -13.22
CA ALA A 60 14.80 -9.46 -12.53
C ALA A 60 15.14 -8.29 -13.48
N GLU A 61 15.81 -8.56 -14.60
CA GLU A 61 16.06 -7.58 -15.67
C GLU A 61 14.76 -7.06 -16.32
N THR A 62 13.73 -7.92 -16.43
CA THR A 62 12.46 -7.55 -17.06
C THR A 62 11.56 -6.69 -16.19
N LEU A 63 11.85 -6.58 -14.89
CA LEU A 63 10.99 -5.88 -13.94
C LEU A 63 10.95 -4.37 -14.19
N ARG A 64 9.76 -3.80 -14.05
CA ARG A 64 9.51 -2.36 -14.11
C ARG A 64 8.84 -1.89 -12.84
N HIS A 65 8.76 -0.57 -12.67
CA HIS A 65 8.04 0.04 -11.55
C HIS A 65 6.62 -0.50 -11.43
N GLU A 66 6.18 -0.70 -10.18
CA GLU A 66 4.85 -1.14 -9.81
C GLU A 66 4.44 -2.56 -10.29
N HIS A 67 5.36 -3.34 -10.87
CA HIS A 67 5.15 -4.79 -11.05
C HIS A 67 4.82 -5.45 -9.71
N VAL A 68 3.85 -6.37 -9.72
CA VAL A 68 3.47 -7.14 -8.53
C VAL A 68 4.28 -8.42 -8.52
N VAL A 69 5.08 -8.60 -7.48
CA VAL A 69 6.05 -9.70 -7.41
C VAL A 69 5.93 -10.49 -6.12
N ARG A 70 6.29 -11.77 -6.20
CA ARG A 70 6.65 -12.61 -5.06
C ARG A 70 8.13 -12.89 -5.14
N VAL A 71 8.84 -12.64 -4.05
CA VAL A 71 10.27 -12.85 -3.94
C VAL A 71 10.53 -13.77 -2.77
N THR A 72 11.28 -14.84 -2.99
CA THR A 72 11.86 -15.65 -1.92
C THR A 72 13.37 -15.43 -1.93
N GLY A 73 13.95 -15.20 -0.77
CA GLY A 73 15.38 -14.97 -0.64
C GLY A 73 15.89 -15.26 0.76
N ILE A 74 17.21 -15.24 0.92
CA ILE A 74 17.89 -15.43 2.20
C ILE A 74 18.19 -14.05 2.79
N VAL A 75 17.83 -13.84 4.05
CA VAL A 75 18.13 -12.59 4.76
C VAL A 75 19.62 -12.51 5.04
N ARG A 76 20.26 -11.41 4.65
CA ARG A 76 21.65 -11.11 4.98
C ARG A 76 21.80 -9.70 5.53
N LEU A 77 22.85 -9.49 6.31
CA LEU A 77 23.25 -8.15 6.71
C LEU A 77 23.80 -7.41 5.49
N ARG A 78 23.49 -6.11 5.41
CA ARG A 78 24.14 -5.27 4.41
C ARG A 78 25.62 -5.08 4.75
N PRO A 79 26.51 -4.99 3.73
CA PRO A 79 27.91 -4.66 3.96
C PRO A 79 28.09 -3.35 4.73
N CYS A 80 29.17 -3.25 5.51
CA CYS A 80 29.56 -2.02 6.19
C CYS A 80 29.67 -0.87 5.17
N GLY A 81 28.89 0.20 5.35
CA GLY A 81 28.81 1.33 4.42
C GLY A 81 27.61 1.33 3.47
N MET A 82 26.85 0.23 3.39
CA MET A 82 25.60 0.13 2.60
C MET A 82 24.32 0.15 3.46
N ILE A 83 24.48 0.38 4.77
CA ILE A 83 23.37 0.55 5.71
C ILE A 83 22.61 1.83 5.36
N ASN A 84 21.27 1.73 5.30
CA ASN A 84 20.41 2.87 5.04
C ASN A 84 19.53 3.20 6.26
N ASP A 85 19.97 4.14 7.08
CA ASP A 85 19.26 4.54 8.31
C ASP A 85 17.87 5.15 8.07
N LYS A 86 17.53 5.51 6.82
CA LYS A 86 16.19 6.01 6.45
C LYS A 86 15.17 4.90 6.24
N MET A 87 15.61 3.64 6.16
CA MET A 87 14.76 2.47 5.97
C MET A 87 14.72 1.62 7.24
N ALA A 88 13.52 1.16 7.63
CA ALA A 88 13.36 0.26 8.77
C ALA A 88 14.17 -1.05 8.61
N THR A 89 14.23 -1.59 7.39
CA THR A 89 15.05 -2.76 7.04
C THR A 89 16.43 -2.36 6.54
N GLY A 90 16.92 -1.15 6.87
CA GLY A 90 18.11 -0.56 6.28
C GLY A 90 19.42 -1.28 6.58
N ARG A 91 19.43 -2.15 7.59
CA ARG A 91 20.58 -2.94 8.04
C ARG A 91 20.64 -4.33 7.38
N ILE A 92 19.57 -4.74 6.71
CA ILE A 92 19.43 -6.04 6.05
C ILE A 92 19.08 -5.90 4.57
N GLU A 93 19.23 -6.99 3.84
CA GLU A 93 18.71 -7.19 2.50
C GLU A 93 18.38 -8.66 2.26
N LEU A 94 17.61 -8.94 1.21
CA LEU A 94 17.33 -10.31 0.77
C LEU A 94 18.21 -10.65 -0.43
N LEU A 95 19.01 -11.70 -0.34
CA LEU A 95 19.60 -12.34 -1.51
C LEU A 95 18.50 -13.16 -2.20
N GLY A 96 18.02 -12.68 -3.34
CA GLY A 96 16.88 -13.27 -4.04
C GLY A 96 17.21 -14.61 -4.67
N THR A 97 16.57 -15.68 -4.20
CA THR A 97 16.73 -17.04 -4.71
C THR A 97 15.64 -17.43 -5.71
N GLN A 98 14.45 -16.82 -5.59
CA GLN A 98 13.32 -17.04 -6.50
C GLN A 98 12.54 -15.74 -6.70
N LEU A 99 12.09 -15.51 -7.93
CA LEU A 99 11.28 -14.38 -8.32
C LEU A 99 10.09 -14.89 -9.12
N ASP A 100 8.88 -14.48 -8.75
CA ASP A 100 7.68 -14.68 -9.56
C ASP A 100 7.02 -13.33 -9.84
N ILE A 101 6.78 -13.05 -11.11
CA ILE A 101 5.99 -11.90 -11.54
C ILE A 101 4.52 -12.31 -11.47
N LEU A 102 3.84 -11.89 -10.40
CA LEU A 102 2.43 -12.20 -10.17
C LEU A 102 1.53 -11.41 -11.11
N ASN A 103 1.90 -10.16 -11.37
CA ASN A 103 1.24 -9.32 -12.35
C ASN A 103 2.20 -8.26 -12.89
N GLN A 104 2.16 -8.04 -14.19
CA GLN A 104 2.86 -6.93 -14.83
C GLN A 104 2.07 -5.64 -14.60
N ALA A 105 2.77 -4.51 -14.59
CA ALA A 105 2.15 -3.20 -14.49
C ALA A 105 2.53 -2.36 -15.71
N GLU A 106 1.54 -1.70 -16.29
CA GLU A 106 1.79 -0.62 -17.24
C GLU A 106 2.54 0.51 -16.54
N THR A 107 3.26 1.31 -17.32
CA THR A 107 3.96 2.50 -16.81
C THR A 107 2.94 3.42 -16.14
N PRO A 108 3.05 3.67 -14.82
CA PRO A 108 2.05 4.45 -14.12
C PRO A 108 2.15 5.93 -14.52
N PRO A 109 1.04 6.69 -14.49
CA PRO A 109 1.01 8.12 -14.81
C PRO A 109 1.87 8.97 -13.86
N PHE A 110 2.12 8.47 -12.65
CA PHE A 110 3.11 8.97 -11.71
C PHE A 110 3.54 7.83 -10.78
N LEU A 111 4.72 7.92 -10.19
CA LEU A 111 5.18 6.95 -9.21
C LEU A 111 4.64 7.31 -7.82
N PRO A 112 4.30 6.32 -6.97
CA PRO A 112 3.89 6.58 -5.60
C PRO A 112 5.10 6.91 -4.71
N ASP A 113 5.86 7.93 -5.10
CA ASP A 113 7.00 8.50 -4.37
C ASP A 113 6.54 9.70 -3.52
N GLU A 114 7.16 9.89 -2.36
CA GLU A 114 6.92 11.01 -1.46
C GLU A 114 7.53 12.31 -2.01
N HIS A 115 8.66 12.23 -2.71
CA HIS A 115 9.39 13.40 -3.21
C HIS A 115 8.86 13.94 -4.54
N GLN A 116 8.04 13.15 -5.24
CA GLN A 116 7.45 13.59 -6.50
C GLN A 116 6.25 14.53 -6.24
N VAL A 117 6.36 15.77 -6.73
CA VAL A 117 5.24 16.72 -6.75
C VAL A 117 4.35 16.37 -7.94
N VAL A 118 3.12 15.91 -7.66
CA VAL A 118 2.13 15.52 -8.65
C VAL A 118 0.89 16.39 -8.49
N ASN A 119 0.36 16.89 -9.61
CA ASN A 119 -0.87 17.68 -9.65
C ASN A 119 -2.05 16.93 -8.99
N GLU A 120 -2.86 17.65 -8.21
CA GLU A 120 -3.96 17.07 -7.43
C GLU A 120 -5.05 16.41 -8.28
N ASP A 121 -5.42 17.00 -9.42
CA ASP A 121 -6.41 16.41 -10.34
C ASP A 121 -5.95 15.05 -10.85
N LEU A 122 -4.66 14.93 -11.19
CA LEU A 122 -4.08 13.66 -11.62
C LEU A 122 -4.08 12.63 -10.48
N ARG A 123 -3.81 13.07 -9.25
CA ARG A 123 -3.85 12.21 -8.06
C ARG A 123 -5.27 11.72 -7.76
N TYR A 124 -6.30 12.54 -7.92
CA TYR A 124 -7.69 12.11 -7.77
C TYR A 124 -8.14 11.19 -8.91
N ARG A 125 -7.75 11.50 -10.15
CA ARG A 125 -8.04 10.64 -11.31
C ARG A 125 -7.48 9.23 -11.14
N TYR A 126 -6.26 9.12 -10.61
CA TYR A 126 -5.60 7.86 -10.34
C TYR A 126 -5.44 7.61 -8.83
N ARG A 127 -6.53 7.84 -8.07
CA ARG A 127 -6.50 7.75 -6.60
C ARG A 127 -6.03 6.41 -6.08
N TYR A 128 -6.31 5.32 -6.78
CA TYR A 128 -5.82 3.98 -6.43
C TYR A 128 -4.28 3.85 -6.42
N LEU A 129 -3.57 4.64 -7.23
CA LEU A 129 -2.10 4.74 -7.17
C LEU A 129 -1.65 5.70 -6.08
N ASP A 130 -2.30 6.86 -5.98
CA ASP A 130 -1.96 7.85 -4.94
C ASP A 130 -2.11 7.27 -3.52
N LEU A 131 -3.11 6.42 -3.31
CA LEU A 131 -3.31 5.71 -2.05
C LEU A 131 -2.18 4.72 -1.72
N ARG A 132 -1.29 4.35 -2.65
CA ARG A 132 -0.12 3.50 -2.37
C ARG A 132 1.03 4.27 -1.69
N ARG A 133 1.00 5.60 -1.74
CA ARG A 133 2.02 6.45 -1.10
C ARG A 133 1.96 6.29 0.42
N ARG A 134 3.12 6.29 1.07
CA ARG A 134 3.24 6.05 2.52
C ARG A 134 2.40 7.03 3.34
N ASP A 135 2.41 8.31 2.99
CA ASP A 135 1.62 9.34 3.68
C ASP A 135 0.12 9.06 3.60
N MET A 136 -0.37 8.61 2.45
CA MET A 136 -1.78 8.27 2.27
C MET A 136 -2.14 7.00 3.06
N GLN A 137 -1.29 5.97 3.01
CA GLN A 137 -1.44 4.77 3.83
C GLN A 137 -1.44 5.10 5.33
N HIS A 138 -0.53 5.96 5.78
CA HIS A 138 -0.45 6.39 7.17
C HIS A 138 -1.72 7.11 7.62
N LYS A 139 -2.22 8.08 6.83
CA LYS A 139 -3.46 8.80 7.12
C LYS A 139 -4.66 7.87 7.21
N LEU A 140 -4.78 6.89 6.31
CA LEU A 140 -5.88 5.92 6.35
C LEU A 140 -5.81 4.99 7.57
N LYS A 141 -4.62 4.48 7.91
CA LYS A 141 -4.42 3.66 9.12
C LYS A 141 -4.69 4.46 10.39
N LEU A 142 -4.24 5.71 10.45
CA LEU A 142 -4.51 6.61 11.57
C LEU A 142 -6.02 6.84 11.73
N ARG A 143 -6.73 7.13 10.64
CA ARG A 143 -8.20 7.26 10.65
C ARG A 143 -8.86 5.99 11.19
N HIS A 144 -8.44 4.82 10.73
CA HIS A 144 -8.96 3.54 11.21
C HIS A 144 -8.77 3.36 12.72
N HIS A 145 -7.57 3.59 13.24
CA HIS A 145 -7.28 3.49 14.67
C HIS A 145 -8.04 4.55 15.49
N LEU A 146 -8.19 5.76 14.96
CA LEU A 146 -8.99 6.81 15.61
C LEU A 146 -10.45 6.39 15.74
N THR A 147 -11.06 5.88 14.67
CA THR A 147 -12.45 5.42 14.71
C THR A 147 -12.62 4.22 15.65
N GLN A 148 -11.65 3.32 15.69
CA GLN A 148 -11.65 2.18 16.62
C GLN A 148 -11.58 2.67 18.07
N CYS A 149 -10.69 3.62 18.37
CA CYS A 149 -10.55 4.20 19.70
C CYS A 149 -11.86 4.86 20.19
N ILE A 150 -12.49 5.68 19.34
CA ILE A 150 -13.77 6.34 19.64
C ILE A 150 -14.85 5.30 19.95
N ARG A 151 -14.98 4.26 19.11
CA ARG A 151 -15.97 3.19 19.30
C ARG A 151 -15.71 2.41 20.59
N THR A 152 -14.46 2.02 20.86
CA THR A 152 -14.09 1.32 22.08
C THR A 152 -14.45 2.14 23.33
N TYR A 153 -14.19 3.45 23.31
CA TYR A 153 -14.55 4.34 24.40
C TYR A 153 -16.07 4.40 24.62
N LEU A 154 -16.85 4.65 23.56
CA LEU A 154 -18.31 4.74 23.63
C LEU A 154 -18.94 3.42 24.13
N ASN A 155 -18.47 2.28 23.65
CA ASN A 155 -18.92 0.97 24.10
C ASN A 155 -18.64 0.74 25.59
N ALA A 156 -17.50 1.21 26.10
CA ALA A 156 -17.17 1.14 27.52
C ALA A 156 -18.02 2.08 28.40
N GLN A 157 -18.82 2.95 27.79
CA GLN A 157 -19.78 3.84 28.45
C GLN A 157 -21.24 3.44 28.12
N ASP A 158 -21.46 2.20 27.68
CA ASP A 158 -22.77 1.62 27.35
C ASP A 158 -23.56 2.35 26.25
N PHE A 159 -22.88 3.11 25.38
CA PHE A 159 -23.51 3.63 24.17
C PHE A 159 -23.79 2.50 23.17
N LEU A 160 -24.89 2.64 22.43
CA LEU A 160 -25.28 1.69 21.36
C LEU A 160 -24.93 2.27 19.99
N ASP A 161 -24.24 1.48 19.16
CA ASP A 161 -23.99 1.79 17.74
C ASP A 161 -25.25 1.43 16.93
N ILE A 162 -26.10 2.43 16.66
CA ILE A 162 -27.39 2.26 15.95
C ILE A 162 -27.28 2.94 14.58
N GLU A 163 -27.43 2.15 13.52
CA GLU A 163 -27.47 2.66 12.15
C GLU A 163 -28.80 3.37 11.85
N THR A 164 -28.74 4.53 11.19
CA THR A 164 -29.91 5.31 10.77
C THR A 164 -30.10 5.24 9.25
N PRO A 165 -31.34 5.40 8.73
CA PRO A 165 -31.63 5.26 7.31
C PRO A 165 -30.99 6.39 6.47
N MET A 166 -30.41 6.04 5.32
CA MET A 166 -29.80 7.00 4.38
C MET A 166 -30.79 7.61 3.38
N LEU A 167 -31.97 7.02 3.19
CA LEU A 167 -33.02 7.53 2.31
C LEU A 167 -34.11 8.15 3.18
N THR A 168 -33.98 9.44 3.48
CA THR A 168 -34.88 10.19 4.35
C THR A 168 -35.85 11.06 3.55
N LYS A 169 -36.74 11.78 4.24
CA LYS A 169 -37.63 12.77 3.63
C LYS A 169 -36.89 14.09 3.46
N ALA A 170 -37.03 14.73 2.30
CA ALA A 170 -36.48 16.07 2.08
C ALA A 170 -37.15 17.12 2.98
N THR A 171 -36.35 18.02 3.55
CA THR A 171 -36.84 19.16 4.34
C THR A 171 -36.39 20.47 3.70
N PRO A 172 -37.27 21.48 3.56
CA PRO A 172 -36.93 22.73 2.90
C PRO A 172 -36.00 23.64 3.72
N GLU A 173 -35.79 23.31 4.99
CA GLU A 173 -34.92 24.06 5.91
C GLU A 173 -33.50 23.47 5.93
N GLY A 174 -32.49 24.31 6.17
CA GLY A 174 -31.10 23.89 6.28
C GLY A 174 -30.31 23.96 4.96
N ALA A 175 -29.36 23.04 4.79
CA ALA A 175 -28.55 22.95 3.58
C ALA A 175 -29.36 22.35 2.41
N ARG A 176 -28.78 22.34 1.21
CA ARG A 176 -29.43 21.71 0.05
C ARG A 176 -29.29 20.19 0.12
N ASP A 177 -30.42 19.50 0.09
CA ASP A 177 -30.46 18.04 0.05
C ASP A 177 -30.01 17.46 -1.30
N TYR A 178 -29.31 16.33 -1.25
CA TYR A 178 -29.12 15.46 -2.42
C TYR A 178 -30.34 14.58 -2.59
N LEU A 179 -30.99 14.67 -3.76
CA LEU A 179 -32.23 13.94 -4.03
C LEU A 179 -31.96 12.60 -4.73
N VAL A 180 -32.70 11.58 -4.31
CA VAL A 180 -32.72 10.25 -4.92
C VAL A 180 -34.14 9.97 -5.42
N PRO A 181 -34.39 9.92 -6.74
CA PRO A 181 -35.73 9.71 -7.28
C PRO A 181 -36.25 8.32 -6.93
N SER A 182 -37.52 8.24 -6.49
CA SER A 182 -38.16 6.96 -6.19
C SER A 182 -38.69 6.31 -7.46
N ARG A 183 -38.27 5.06 -7.72
CA ARG A 183 -38.87 4.24 -8.79
C ARG A 183 -40.30 3.80 -8.45
N VAL A 184 -40.62 3.62 -7.15
CA VAL A 184 -41.90 3.07 -6.68
C VAL A 184 -42.99 4.13 -6.58
N HIS A 185 -42.60 5.38 -6.28
CA HIS A 185 -43.51 6.51 -6.09
C HIS A 185 -43.18 7.60 -7.12
N PRO A 186 -43.84 7.61 -8.31
CA PRO A 186 -43.56 8.57 -9.36
C PRO A 186 -43.77 10.02 -8.91
N GLY A 187 -42.79 10.88 -9.18
CA GLY A 187 -42.81 12.28 -8.77
C GLY A 187 -42.31 12.55 -7.34
N GLU A 188 -41.98 11.49 -6.59
CA GLU A 188 -41.44 11.59 -5.23
C GLU A 188 -39.94 11.30 -5.16
N PHE A 189 -39.29 11.88 -4.15
CA PHE A 189 -37.84 11.82 -3.94
C PHE A 189 -37.54 11.51 -2.48
N TYR A 190 -36.50 10.70 -2.27
CA TYR A 190 -35.79 10.65 -1.01
C TYR A 190 -34.70 11.73 -0.98
N ALA A 191 -34.21 12.05 0.21
CA ALA A 191 -33.05 12.89 0.44
C ALA A 191 -31.96 12.10 1.16
N LEU A 192 -30.69 12.43 0.91
CA LEU A 192 -29.59 11.99 1.77
C LEU A 192 -29.55 12.87 3.03
N PRO A 193 -29.41 12.29 4.23
CA PRO A 193 -29.46 13.05 5.49
C PRO A 193 -28.26 14.00 5.63
N GLN A 194 -28.53 15.20 6.15
CA GLN A 194 -27.49 16.16 6.56
C GLN A 194 -26.85 15.73 7.90
N SER A 195 -27.65 15.14 8.79
CA SER A 195 -27.26 14.43 10.00
C SER A 195 -28.24 13.28 10.26
N PRO A 196 -27.85 12.26 11.06
CA PRO A 196 -28.79 11.29 11.63
C PRO A 196 -29.93 11.94 12.41
#